data_AF-A0A0A9DZE4-F1
#
_entry.id   AF-A0A0A9DZE4-F1
#
_cell.length_a   1.000
_cell.length_b   1.000
_cell.length_c   1.000
_cell.angle_alpha   90.00
_cell.angle_beta   90.00
_cell.angle_gamma   90.00
#
_symmetry.space_group_name_H-M   'P 1'
#
loop_
_entity.id
_entity.type
_entity.pdbx_description
1 polymer ?
#
loop_
_entity_poly.entity_id
_entity_poly.type
_entity_poly.pdbx_seq_one_letter_code
_entity_poly.pdbx_strand_id
1 'polypeptide(L)'
;MLSHPEVEWIWWMDSDALFTDMAFELPLERYDSHNLIIHGYQDLLFEKHSWIALNTGSFLFRNCQWSLDLLDAWAPMGPKGFIRDQAGKILTANLKGRPAFEADDQSALIYLLLSHKDKWMDKVYIENSYYLHGFWAGLVDKYEEMMENHHPGLGDERWPFVTHFVGCKPCGSYGDYPVERCLKSMERAFNFADNQVLRLYGFTHKGLESPKIKRIRNQTTRPINDKGNLDTKAKISTTS
;
A
#
# COMPACT_ATOMS: atom_id res chain seq x y z
N MET A 1 14.44 -6.99 12.03
CA MET A 1 15.65 -7.46 11.33
C MET A 1 16.51 -8.29 12.26
N LEU A 2 17.30 -7.67 13.16
CA LEU A 2 18.25 -8.39 14.01
C LEU A 2 17.63 -9.43 14.97
N SER A 3 16.46 -9.14 15.53
CA SER A 3 15.78 -10.05 16.48
C SER A 3 15.09 -11.26 15.83
N HIS A 4 14.89 -11.22 14.52
CA HIS A 4 14.16 -12.23 13.75
C HIS A 4 14.96 -12.61 12.50
N PRO A 5 16.11 -13.30 12.65
CA PRO A 5 16.96 -13.67 11.53
C PRO A 5 16.31 -14.67 10.56
N GLU A 6 15.25 -15.36 10.98
CA GLU A 6 14.46 -16.29 10.16
C GLU A 6 13.55 -15.58 9.15
N VAL A 7 13.26 -14.29 9.37
CA VAL A 7 12.39 -13.51 8.48
C VAL A 7 13.20 -13.08 7.26
N GLU A 8 12.82 -13.55 6.08
CA GLU A 8 13.45 -13.14 4.81
C GLU A 8 13.01 -11.74 4.37
N TRP A 9 11.70 -11.47 4.45
CA TRP A 9 11.10 -10.20 4.03
C TRP A 9 10.38 -9.54 5.19
N ILE A 10 10.69 -8.28 5.43
CA ILE A 10 9.94 -7.39 6.31
C ILE A 10 9.10 -6.48 5.43
N TRP A 11 7.79 -6.61 5.55
CA TRP A 11 6.86 -5.72 4.87
C TRP A 11 6.38 -4.65 5.86
N TRP A 12 6.79 -3.42 5.61
CA TRP A 12 6.24 -2.24 6.29
C TRP A 12 4.95 -1.82 5.60
N MET A 13 3.91 -1.53 6.37
CA MET A 13 2.64 -1.01 5.86
C MET A 13 2.06 -0.01 6.86
N ASP A 14 1.74 1.18 6.37
CA ASP A 14 1.15 2.27 7.16
C ASP A 14 -0.23 1.90 7.68
N SER A 15 -0.62 2.47 8.83
CA SER A 15 -1.92 2.20 9.46
C SER A 15 -3.12 2.72 8.66
N ASP A 16 -2.91 3.68 7.76
CA ASP A 16 -3.90 4.22 6.82
C ASP A 16 -3.80 3.58 5.42
N ALA A 17 -2.99 2.53 5.27
CA ALA A 17 -3.02 1.63 4.13
C ALA A 17 -3.89 0.40 4.42
N LEU A 18 -4.80 0.07 3.52
CA LEU A 18 -5.71 -1.08 3.64
C LEU A 18 -5.49 -2.04 2.48
N PHE A 19 -5.47 -3.34 2.78
CA PHE A 19 -5.64 -4.37 1.75
C PHE A 19 -7.05 -4.29 1.16
N THR A 20 -7.13 -4.18 -0.16
CA THR A 20 -8.39 -4.19 -0.90
C THR A 20 -8.47 -5.33 -1.92
N ASP A 21 -7.40 -6.09 -2.12
CA ASP A 21 -7.42 -7.38 -2.82
C ASP A 21 -6.97 -8.49 -1.86
N MET A 22 -7.90 -9.32 -1.41
CA MET A 22 -7.65 -10.42 -0.48
C MET A 22 -7.22 -11.71 -1.19
N ALA A 23 -7.28 -11.76 -2.52
CA ALA A 23 -6.85 -12.93 -3.32
C ALA A 23 -5.48 -12.74 -3.96
N PHE A 24 -4.99 -11.50 -4.06
CA PHE A 24 -3.69 -11.21 -4.64
C PHE A 24 -2.55 -11.72 -3.75
N GLU A 25 -1.58 -12.38 -4.36
CA GLU A 25 -0.35 -12.83 -3.72
C GLU A 25 0.84 -12.07 -4.33
N LEU A 26 1.73 -11.57 -3.47
CA LEU A 26 2.94 -10.90 -3.92
C LEU A 26 3.80 -11.85 -4.78
N PRO A 27 4.25 -11.44 -5.98
CA PRO A 27 5.04 -12.29 -6.86
C PRO A 27 6.52 -12.31 -6.41
N LEU A 28 6.80 -12.87 -5.23
CA LEU A 28 8.11 -12.75 -4.56
C LEU A 28 9.29 -13.25 -5.41
N GLU A 29 9.09 -14.27 -6.24
CA GLU A 29 10.12 -14.79 -7.17
C GLU A 29 10.65 -13.71 -8.14
N ARG A 30 9.83 -12.69 -8.47
CA ARG A 30 10.25 -11.53 -9.28
C ARG A 30 11.36 -10.73 -8.62
N TYR A 31 11.48 -10.83 -7.29
CA TYR A 31 12.30 -9.95 -6.46
C TYR A 31 13.58 -10.61 -5.96
N ASP A 32 13.92 -11.80 -6.45
CA ASP A 32 15.04 -12.61 -5.97
C ASP A 32 16.39 -11.88 -5.96
N SER A 33 16.64 -11.00 -6.94
CA SER A 33 17.89 -10.23 -7.04
C SER A 33 17.88 -8.88 -6.32
N HIS A 34 16.77 -8.51 -5.65
CA HIS A 34 16.53 -7.21 -5.05
C HIS A 34 16.33 -7.31 -3.53
N ASN A 35 16.56 -6.18 -2.85
CA ASN A 35 16.50 -6.08 -1.39
C ASN A 35 15.48 -5.05 -0.89
N LEU A 36 15.09 -4.07 -1.73
CA LEU A 36 14.00 -3.13 -1.45
C LEU A 36 13.01 -3.16 -2.60
N ILE A 37 11.75 -3.48 -2.30
CA ILE A 37 10.63 -3.42 -3.26
C ILE A 37 9.70 -2.31 -2.82
N ILE A 38 9.52 -1.31 -3.68
CA ILE A 38 8.78 -0.11 -3.35
C ILE A 38 7.94 0.34 -4.54
N HIS A 39 6.69 0.74 -4.27
CA HIS A 39 5.83 1.24 -5.34
C HIS A 39 6.32 2.59 -5.84
N GLY A 40 6.33 2.79 -7.15
CA GLY A 40 6.67 4.09 -7.72
C GLY A 40 6.74 4.10 -9.24
N TYR A 41 7.20 5.23 -9.80
CA TYR A 41 7.29 5.41 -11.25
C TYR A 41 8.68 5.91 -11.63
N GLN A 42 9.32 5.23 -12.59
CA GLN A 42 10.69 5.52 -12.98
C GLN A 42 10.85 6.93 -13.59
N ASP A 43 9.87 7.40 -14.37
CA ASP A 43 9.88 8.75 -14.96
C ASP A 43 9.76 9.83 -13.86
N LEU A 44 8.90 9.59 -12.87
CA LEU A 44 8.78 10.48 -11.71
C LEU A 44 10.08 10.54 -10.91
N LEU A 45 10.76 9.40 -10.75
CA LEU A 45 12.00 9.32 -9.99
C LEU A 45 13.16 9.95 -10.75
N PHE A 46 13.51 9.43 -11.92
CA PHE A 46 14.77 9.76 -12.61
C PHE A 46 14.70 10.96 -13.52
N GLU A 47 13.52 11.29 -14.08
CA GLU A 47 13.41 12.42 -15.01
C GLU A 47 12.88 13.66 -14.30
N LYS A 48 11.86 13.48 -13.44
CA LYS A 48 11.17 14.60 -12.79
C LYS A 48 11.70 14.90 -11.39
N HIS A 49 12.43 13.98 -10.76
CA HIS A 49 12.89 14.06 -9.37
C HIS A 49 11.74 14.42 -8.41
N SER A 50 10.58 13.80 -8.59
CA SER A 50 9.38 14.15 -7.83
C SER A 50 9.41 13.54 -6.43
N TRP A 51 8.94 14.30 -5.43
CA TRP A 51 8.84 13.81 -4.04
C TRP A 51 7.78 12.71 -3.82
N ILE A 52 6.91 12.49 -4.82
CA ILE A 52 5.92 11.40 -4.84
C ILE A 52 6.31 10.29 -5.84
N ALA A 53 7.58 10.24 -6.25
CA ALA A 53 8.05 9.25 -7.21
C ALA A 53 8.00 7.82 -6.68
N LEU A 54 8.18 7.65 -5.36
CA LEU A 54 8.10 6.40 -4.62
C LEU A 54 7.18 6.60 -3.41
N ASN A 55 6.60 5.54 -2.87
CA ASN A 55 5.84 5.60 -1.62
C ASN A 55 6.40 4.69 -0.53
N THR A 56 6.73 5.25 0.64
CA THR A 56 7.27 4.51 1.78
C THR A 56 6.22 4.03 2.77
N GLY A 57 4.93 4.13 2.42
CA GLY A 57 3.86 3.60 3.27
C GLY A 57 3.49 2.15 3.03
N SER A 58 4.04 1.52 2.00
CA SER A 58 3.96 0.07 1.79
C SER A 58 5.14 -0.40 0.94
N PHE A 59 6.09 -1.09 1.56
CA PHE A 59 7.30 -1.58 0.90
C PHE A 59 7.87 -2.80 1.60
N LEU A 60 8.72 -3.55 0.89
CA LEU A 60 9.40 -4.73 1.42
C LEU A 60 10.91 -4.50 1.56
N PHE A 61 11.47 -4.86 2.70
CA PHE A 61 12.91 -5.03 2.92
C PHE A 61 13.29 -6.50 3.01
N ARG A 62 14.34 -6.90 2.30
CA ARG A 62 15.01 -8.17 2.56
C ARG A 62 15.84 -8.05 3.83
N ASN A 63 15.79 -9.05 4.71
CA ASN A 63 16.56 -9.06 5.95
C ASN A 63 18.02 -9.42 5.69
N CYS A 64 18.81 -8.42 5.31
CA CYS A 64 20.21 -8.61 4.93
C CYS A 64 21.07 -7.40 5.32
N GLN A 65 22.39 -7.55 5.21
CA GLN A 65 23.34 -6.48 5.53
C GLN A 65 23.08 -5.21 4.72
N TRP A 66 22.77 -5.34 3.43
CA TRP A 66 22.47 -4.20 2.56
C TRP A 66 21.31 -3.35 3.09
N SER A 67 20.27 -3.98 3.64
CA SER A 67 19.11 -3.26 4.19
C SER A 67 19.45 -2.56 5.51
N LEU A 68 20.34 -3.12 6.34
CA LEU A 68 20.84 -2.44 7.53
C LEU A 68 21.67 -1.21 7.14
N ASP A 69 22.56 -1.35 6.15
CA ASP A 69 23.38 -0.25 5.64
C ASP A 69 22.51 0.86 5.04
N LEU A 70 21.42 0.50 4.36
CA LEU A 70 20.45 1.45 3.82
C LEU A 70 19.72 2.20 4.93
N LEU A 71 19.28 1.51 5.99
CA LEU A 71 18.64 2.15 7.14
C LEU A 71 19.56 3.17 7.81
N ASP A 72 20.84 2.85 7.98
CA ASP A 72 21.85 3.77 8.50
C ASP A 72 22.05 4.99 7.60
N ALA A 73 22.01 4.82 6.27
CA ALA A 73 22.12 5.90 5.30
C ALA A 73 20.84 6.76 5.18
N TRP A 74 19.69 6.20 5.51
CA TRP A 74 18.38 6.86 5.42
C TRP A 74 18.04 7.67 6.69
N ALA A 75 18.45 7.17 7.86
CA ALA A 75 18.21 7.79 9.17
C ALA A 75 18.71 9.24 9.39
N PRO A 76 19.77 9.77 8.75
CA PRO A 76 20.38 11.06 9.14
C PRO A 76 19.46 12.28 9.06
N MET A 77 18.43 12.25 8.20
CA MET A 77 17.45 13.34 8.09
C MET A 77 16.30 13.24 9.11
N GLY A 78 16.26 12.16 9.90
CA GLY A 78 15.19 11.84 10.84
C GLY A 78 15.20 12.56 12.19
N PRO A 79 16.33 12.91 12.85
CA PRO A 79 16.30 13.47 14.20
C PRO A 79 15.51 14.78 14.32
N LYS A 80 14.50 14.80 15.19
CA LYS A 80 13.57 15.93 15.36
C LYS A 80 14.27 17.22 15.78
N GLY A 81 13.76 18.35 15.32
CA GLY A 81 14.27 19.69 15.63
C GLY A 81 15.16 20.19 14.50
N PHE A 82 16.25 20.87 14.86
CA PHE A 82 17.11 21.57 13.91
C PHE A 82 17.54 20.69 12.72
N ILE A 83 17.90 19.42 12.95
CA ILE A 83 18.36 18.50 11.89
C ILE A 83 17.23 18.26 10.87
N ARG A 84 16.05 17.82 11.32
CA ARG A 84 14.90 17.55 10.45
C ARG A 84 14.40 18.80 9.73
N ASP A 85 14.44 19.96 10.39
CA ASP A 85 14.03 21.24 9.80
C ASP A 85 14.98 21.68 8.67
N GLN A 86 16.30 21.55 8.85
CA GLN A 86 17.27 21.87 7.80
C GLN A 86 17.23 20.85 6.67
N ALA A 87 17.10 19.57 6.99
CA ALA A 87 16.92 18.53 5.98
C ALA A 87 15.66 18.77 5.13
N GLY A 88 14.55 19.20 5.73
CA GLY A 88 13.33 19.56 5.01
C GLY A 88 13.55 20.66 3.96
N LYS A 89 14.39 21.66 4.26
CA LYS A 89 14.77 22.70 3.29
C LYS A 89 15.60 22.13 2.14
N ILE A 90 16.55 21.24 2.42
CA ILE A 90 17.35 20.55 1.40
C ILE A 90 16.43 19.74 0.49
N LEU A 91 15.52 18.95 1.05
CA LEU A 91 14.59 18.12 0.29
C LEU A 91 13.67 18.97 -0.58
N THR A 92 13.11 20.07 -0.03
CA THR A 92 12.26 21.00 -0.79
C THR A 92 13.00 21.66 -1.95
N ALA A 93 14.29 21.95 -1.80
CA ALA A 93 15.11 22.55 -2.84
C ALA A 93 15.51 21.55 -3.95
N ASN A 94 15.53 20.25 -3.66
CA ASN A 94 16.03 19.22 -4.58
C ASN A 94 14.93 18.34 -5.19
N LEU A 95 13.74 18.27 -4.58
CA LEU A 95 12.65 17.41 -5.03
C LEU A 95 11.49 18.22 -5.59
N LYS A 96 11.10 17.90 -6.82
CA LYS A 96 10.05 18.60 -7.55
C LYS A 96 8.69 18.38 -6.90
N GLY A 97 7.98 19.49 -6.67
CA GLY A 97 6.61 19.50 -6.16
C GLY A 97 6.48 19.28 -4.66
N ARG A 98 7.59 19.14 -3.93
CA ARG A 98 7.57 19.00 -2.47
C ARG A 98 7.17 20.34 -1.82
N PRO A 99 6.12 20.39 -0.97
CA PRO A 99 5.82 21.60 -0.20
C PRO A 99 6.88 21.86 0.88
N ALA A 100 6.88 23.06 1.45
CA ALA A 100 7.82 23.45 2.50
C ALA A 100 7.36 22.94 3.88
N PHE A 101 7.99 21.87 4.37
CA PHE A 101 7.80 21.32 5.72
C PHE A 101 9.06 20.52 6.14
N GLU A 102 9.08 20.06 7.40
CA GLU A 102 10.18 19.23 7.96
C GLU A 102 10.49 18.00 7.09
N ALA A 103 11.70 17.45 7.17
CA ALA A 103 12.02 16.22 6.44
C ALA A 103 11.09 15.06 6.80
N ASP A 104 10.66 14.33 5.77
CA ASP A 104 9.93 13.07 5.85
C ASP A 104 10.77 11.93 5.26
N ASP A 105 10.47 10.71 5.69
CA ASP A 105 11.18 9.50 5.29
C ASP A 105 11.07 9.23 3.78
N GLN A 106 9.89 9.42 3.17
CA GLN A 106 9.69 9.22 1.72
C GLN A 106 10.63 10.09 0.89
N SER A 107 10.64 11.40 1.17
CA SER A 107 11.50 12.38 0.51
C SER A 107 12.98 12.10 0.78
N ALA A 108 13.34 11.73 2.01
CA ALA A 108 14.72 11.38 2.36
C ALA A 108 15.21 10.16 1.58
N LEU A 109 14.37 9.13 1.39
CA LEU A 109 14.71 7.94 0.61
C LEU A 109 14.90 8.29 -0.87
N ILE A 110 13.95 9.02 -1.45
CA ILE A 110 14.04 9.47 -2.86
C ILE A 110 15.33 10.26 -3.07
N TYR A 111 15.63 11.22 -2.18
CA TYR A 111 16.85 12.01 -2.26
C TYR A 111 18.12 11.15 -2.14
N LEU A 112 18.14 10.18 -1.22
CA LEU A 112 19.26 9.25 -1.04
C LEU A 112 19.50 8.40 -2.30
N LEU A 113 18.44 7.82 -2.86
CA LEU A 113 18.50 6.96 -4.05
C LEU A 113 18.91 7.74 -5.31
N LEU A 114 18.49 9.00 -5.44
CA LEU A 114 18.94 9.88 -6.54
C LEU A 114 20.41 10.31 -6.36
N SER A 115 20.81 10.64 -5.14
CA SER A 115 22.16 11.16 -4.87
C SER A 115 23.24 10.09 -4.89
N HIS A 116 22.89 8.83 -4.60
CA HIS A 116 23.81 7.69 -4.53
C HIS A 116 23.32 6.52 -5.37
N LYS A 117 22.82 6.81 -6.58
CA LYS A 117 22.23 5.83 -7.50
C LYS A 117 23.09 4.58 -7.68
N ASP A 118 24.37 4.77 -7.98
CA ASP A 118 25.32 3.68 -8.26
C ASP A 118 25.55 2.75 -7.06
N LYS A 119 25.27 3.22 -5.85
CA LYS A 119 25.45 2.43 -4.61
C LYS A 119 24.22 1.61 -4.24
N TRP A 120 23.02 2.11 -4.53
CA TRP A 120 21.79 1.55 -3.98
C TRP A 120 20.84 0.97 -5.03
N MET A 121 20.75 1.58 -6.21
CA MET A 121 19.65 1.29 -7.13
C MET A 121 19.73 -0.09 -7.79
N ASP A 122 20.88 -0.75 -7.76
CA ASP A 122 21.04 -2.12 -8.26
C ASP A 122 20.23 -3.15 -7.43
N LYS A 123 19.88 -2.80 -6.18
CA LYS A 123 19.09 -3.64 -5.27
C LYS A 123 17.68 -3.11 -5.00
N VAL A 124 17.27 -2.02 -5.65
CA VAL A 124 15.93 -1.44 -5.50
C VAL A 124 15.08 -1.80 -6.71
N TYR A 125 13.94 -2.46 -6.46
CA TYR A 125 12.91 -2.69 -7.47
C TYR A 125 11.79 -1.66 -7.31
N ILE A 126 11.56 -0.88 -8.37
CA ILE A 126 10.44 0.07 -8.44
C ILE A 126 9.26 -0.67 -9.04
N GLU A 127 8.29 -1.04 -8.21
CA GLU A 127 7.09 -1.77 -8.61
C GLU A 127 5.99 -0.81 -9.09
N ASN A 128 5.40 -1.12 -10.23
CA ASN A 128 4.30 -0.35 -10.83
C ASN A 128 3.29 -1.20 -11.61
N SER A 129 3.44 -2.52 -11.58
CA SER A 129 2.54 -3.47 -12.25
C SER A 129 1.31 -3.84 -11.43
N TYR A 130 1.32 -3.53 -10.13
CA TYR A 130 0.18 -3.63 -9.22
C TYR A 130 0.32 -2.59 -8.12
N TYR A 131 -0.76 -2.29 -7.42
CA TYR A 131 -0.77 -1.30 -6.35
C TYR A 131 -0.25 -1.86 -5.03
N LEU A 132 1.08 -2.05 -4.93
CA LEU A 132 1.75 -2.21 -3.64
C LEU A 132 1.47 -0.99 -2.72
N HIS A 133 1.30 0.18 -3.34
CA HIS A 133 0.65 1.36 -2.79
C HIS A 133 -0.31 1.93 -3.84
N GLY A 134 -1.59 2.10 -3.50
CA GLY A 134 -2.59 2.72 -4.38
C GLY A 134 -3.15 4.01 -3.79
N PHE A 135 -3.01 5.13 -4.49
CA PHE A 135 -3.50 6.42 -4.00
C PHE A 135 -5.04 6.47 -3.97
N TRP A 136 -5.60 6.52 -2.76
CA TRP A 136 -7.04 6.33 -2.51
C TRP A 136 -7.95 7.19 -3.37
N ALA A 137 -7.63 8.47 -3.57
CA ALA A 137 -8.52 9.41 -4.26
C ALA A 137 -8.75 9.07 -5.74
N GLY A 138 -7.86 8.28 -6.35
CA GLY A 138 -8.02 7.77 -7.73
C GLY A 138 -8.71 6.40 -7.82
N LEU A 139 -8.98 5.75 -6.68
CA LEU A 139 -9.44 4.36 -6.59
C LEU A 139 -10.84 4.23 -5.99
N VAL A 140 -11.11 4.91 -4.87
CA VAL A 140 -12.31 4.65 -4.04
C VAL A 140 -13.64 4.89 -4.74
N ASP A 141 -13.66 5.77 -5.74
CA ASP A 141 -14.86 6.10 -6.52
C ASP A 141 -15.11 5.09 -7.65
N LYS A 142 -14.18 4.16 -7.90
CA LYS A 142 -14.26 3.12 -8.94
C LYS A 142 -14.63 1.74 -8.41
N TYR A 143 -14.79 1.58 -7.09
CA TYR A 143 -15.02 0.26 -6.50
C TYR A 143 -16.27 -0.44 -7.02
N GLU A 144 -17.36 0.28 -7.24
CA GLU A 144 -18.57 -0.30 -7.82
C GLU A 144 -18.32 -0.81 -9.26
N GLU A 145 -17.58 -0.06 -10.08
CA GLU A 145 -17.18 -0.47 -11.44
C GLU A 145 -16.29 -1.71 -11.39
N MET A 146 -15.33 -1.78 -10.45
CA MET A 146 -14.46 -2.94 -10.26
C MET A 146 -15.26 -4.17 -9.82
N MET A 147 -16.24 -4.00 -8.93
CA MET A 147 -17.13 -5.09 -8.48
C MET A 147 -18.02 -5.64 -9.61
N GLU A 148 -18.40 -4.79 -10.57
CA GLU A 148 -19.24 -5.17 -11.71
C GLU A 148 -18.44 -5.85 -12.83
N ASN A 149 -17.24 -5.33 -13.15
CA ASN A 149 -16.50 -5.71 -14.35
C ASN A 149 -15.31 -6.64 -14.10
N HIS A 150 -14.85 -6.76 -12.85
CA HIS A 150 -13.62 -7.44 -12.50
C HIS A 150 -13.80 -8.38 -11.30
N HIS A 151 -12.69 -8.91 -10.80
CA HIS A 151 -12.65 -9.81 -9.65
C HIS A 151 -11.35 -9.66 -8.86
N PRO A 152 -11.31 -10.06 -7.58
CA PRO A 152 -10.08 -10.10 -6.77
C PRO A 152 -9.03 -11.06 -7.35
N GLY A 153 -7.76 -10.76 -7.07
CA GLY A 153 -6.57 -11.50 -7.49
C GLY A 153 -5.74 -10.78 -8.55
N LEU A 154 -6.12 -9.56 -8.95
CA LEU A 154 -5.45 -8.79 -10.00
C LEU A 154 -4.41 -7.81 -9.44
N GLY A 155 -4.70 -7.22 -8.28
CA GLY A 155 -3.80 -6.30 -7.56
C GLY A 155 -3.59 -4.90 -8.19
N ASP A 156 -4.08 -4.65 -9.40
CA ASP A 156 -3.85 -3.42 -10.19
C ASP A 156 -5.08 -2.51 -10.31
N GLU A 157 -5.18 -1.66 -11.34
CA GLU A 157 -6.33 -0.76 -11.54
C GLU A 157 -7.68 -1.44 -11.70
N ARG A 158 -7.70 -2.74 -12.01
CA ARG A 158 -8.92 -3.53 -12.12
C ARG A 158 -9.40 -4.01 -10.76
N TRP A 159 -8.48 -4.21 -9.82
CA TRP A 159 -8.77 -4.55 -8.43
C TRP A 159 -7.54 -4.24 -7.54
N PRO A 160 -7.46 -3.08 -6.87
CA PRO A 160 -6.22 -2.62 -6.27
C PRO A 160 -5.82 -3.46 -5.06
N PHE A 161 -4.55 -3.85 -5.00
CA PHE A 161 -4.04 -4.62 -3.86
C PHE A 161 -4.08 -3.82 -2.56
N VAL A 162 -3.50 -2.62 -2.57
CA VAL A 162 -3.51 -1.69 -1.44
C VAL A 162 -4.21 -0.41 -1.83
N THR A 163 -5.15 0.03 -0.99
CA THR A 163 -5.67 1.41 -1.02
C THR A 163 -5.09 2.17 0.17
N HIS A 164 -4.27 3.18 -0.10
CA HIS A 164 -3.54 3.96 0.88
C HIS A 164 -4.08 5.39 0.97
N PHE A 165 -4.56 5.76 2.16
CA PHE A 165 -5.22 7.02 2.46
C PHE A 165 -4.26 8.18 2.78
N VAL A 166 -3.19 8.30 1.99
CA VAL A 166 -2.19 9.38 2.14
C VAL A 166 -2.87 10.75 2.24
N GLY A 167 -2.47 11.53 3.25
CA GLY A 167 -3.00 12.86 3.55
C GLY A 167 -4.30 12.85 4.38
N CYS A 168 -4.99 11.72 4.50
CA CYS A 168 -6.04 11.54 5.50
C CYS A 168 -5.39 11.28 6.86
N LYS A 169 -5.62 12.15 7.84
CA LYS A 169 -5.06 12.02 9.18
C LYS A 169 -6.17 11.78 10.21
N PRO A 170 -6.85 10.62 10.20
CA PRO A 170 -8.03 10.39 11.03
C PRO A 170 -7.74 10.43 12.54
N CYS A 171 -6.50 10.13 12.95
CA CYS A 171 -6.05 10.22 14.34
C CYS A 171 -5.49 11.59 14.72
N GLY A 172 -5.22 12.45 13.74
CA GLY A 172 -4.59 13.76 13.92
C GLY A 172 -5.58 14.92 13.73
N SER A 173 -5.08 16.15 13.85
CA SER A 173 -5.88 17.37 13.77
C SER A 173 -5.82 18.10 12.42
N TYR A 174 -4.84 17.79 11.55
CA TYR A 174 -4.62 18.51 10.28
C TYR A 174 -4.29 17.55 9.12
N GLY A 175 -5.32 17.08 8.41
CA GLY A 175 -5.19 16.34 7.15
C GLY A 175 -5.26 17.25 5.92
N ASP A 176 -4.77 16.75 4.78
CA ASP A 176 -4.76 17.48 3.51
C ASP A 176 -6.13 17.41 2.80
N TYR A 177 -7.00 16.50 3.25
CA TYR A 177 -8.34 16.27 2.72
C TYR A 177 -9.42 16.45 3.80
N PRO A 178 -10.67 16.79 3.41
CA PRO A 178 -11.78 16.87 4.34
C PRO A 178 -11.99 15.54 5.09
N VAL A 179 -12.00 15.60 6.42
CA VAL A 179 -12.10 14.42 7.30
C VAL A 179 -13.32 13.57 6.97
N GLU A 180 -14.46 14.19 6.68
CA GLU A 180 -15.68 13.46 6.31
C GLU A 180 -15.50 12.63 5.03
N ARG A 181 -14.82 13.18 4.01
CA ARG A 181 -14.52 12.43 2.78
C ARG A 181 -13.59 11.27 3.08
N CYS A 182 -12.52 11.51 3.84
CA CYS A 182 -11.59 10.46 4.24
C CYS A 182 -12.29 9.31 4.95
N LEU A 183 -13.09 9.60 5.99
CA LEU A 183 -13.76 8.55 6.78
C LEU A 183 -14.78 7.76 5.95
N LYS A 184 -15.57 8.44 5.10
CA LYS A 184 -16.50 7.76 4.18
C LYS A 184 -15.77 6.87 3.18
N SER A 185 -14.68 7.35 2.61
CA SER A 185 -13.88 6.58 1.66
C SER A 185 -13.12 5.42 2.34
N MET A 186 -12.68 5.59 3.59
CA MET A 186 -12.11 4.51 4.40
C MET A 186 -13.15 3.42 4.71
N GLU A 187 -14.39 3.79 5.07
CA GLU A 187 -15.49 2.85 5.25
C GLU A 187 -15.78 2.07 3.96
N ARG A 188 -15.78 2.76 2.80
CA ARG A 188 -15.95 2.13 1.49
C ARG A 188 -14.83 1.13 1.18
N ALA A 189 -13.56 1.49 1.39
CA ALA A 189 -12.42 0.60 1.17
C ALA A 189 -12.45 -0.61 2.12
N PHE A 190 -12.76 -0.38 3.41
CA PHE A 190 -12.93 -1.45 4.37
C PHE A 190 -14.04 -2.42 3.94
N ASN A 191 -15.23 -1.92 3.59
CA ASN A 191 -16.35 -2.76 3.17
C ASN A 191 -16.08 -3.47 1.84
N PHE A 192 -15.32 -2.86 0.92
CA PHE A 192 -14.90 -3.47 -0.34
C PHE A 192 -13.97 -4.67 -0.10
N ALA A 193 -13.04 -4.53 0.85
CA ALA A 193 -12.17 -5.61 1.31
C ALA A 193 -12.95 -6.67 2.11
N ASP A 194 -13.73 -6.27 3.11
CA ASP A 194 -14.45 -7.17 4.02
C ASP A 194 -15.52 -7.97 3.29
N ASN A 195 -16.10 -7.45 2.20
CA ASN A 195 -16.97 -8.22 1.32
C ASN A 195 -16.33 -9.52 0.82
N GLN A 196 -15.02 -9.52 0.54
CA GLN A 196 -14.30 -10.70 0.07
C GLN A 196 -14.18 -11.75 1.18
N VAL A 197 -14.03 -11.32 2.43
CA VAL A 197 -13.99 -12.18 3.62
C VAL A 197 -15.40 -12.67 3.98
N LEU A 198 -16.39 -11.79 4.05
CA LEU A 198 -17.79 -12.13 4.38
C LEU A 198 -18.40 -13.14 3.41
N ARG A 199 -18.00 -13.10 2.13
CA ARG A 199 -18.44 -14.07 1.11
C ARG A 199 -18.08 -15.51 1.48
N LEU A 200 -16.96 -15.73 2.17
CA LEU A 200 -16.58 -17.06 2.68
C LEU A 200 -17.70 -17.67 3.54
N TYR A 201 -18.35 -16.80 4.32
CA TYR A 201 -19.39 -17.14 5.29
C TYR A 201 -20.82 -16.96 4.75
N GLY A 202 -20.99 -16.52 3.50
CA GLY A 202 -22.30 -16.34 2.87
C GLY A 202 -22.98 -15.01 3.20
N PHE A 203 -22.19 -13.97 3.43
CA PHE A 203 -22.64 -12.60 3.66
C PHE A 203 -21.95 -11.60 2.73
N THR A 204 -22.52 -10.40 2.65
CA THR A 204 -21.92 -9.22 2.01
C THR A 204 -22.52 -7.97 2.65
N HIS A 205 -21.85 -6.83 2.61
CA HIS A 205 -22.42 -5.53 2.95
C HIS A 205 -23.61 -5.19 2.05
N LYS A 206 -24.58 -4.45 2.58
CA LYS A 206 -25.73 -3.97 1.79
C LYS A 206 -25.31 -2.98 0.70
N GLY A 207 -24.21 -2.27 0.92
CA GLY A 207 -23.52 -1.37 0.00
C GLY A 207 -22.21 -0.92 0.65
N LEU A 208 -21.30 -0.31 -0.11
CA LEU A 208 -19.97 0.08 0.40
C LEU A 208 -20.02 1.21 1.44
N GLU A 209 -21.11 1.96 1.50
CA GLU A 209 -21.34 3.04 2.48
C GLU A 209 -22.19 2.60 3.67
N SER A 210 -22.27 1.29 3.95
CA SER A 210 -23.07 0.77 5.05
C SER A 210 -22.38 -0.34 5.82
N PRO A 211 -22.35 -0.27 7.16
CA PRO A 211 -21.83 -1.36 7.98
C PRO A 211 -22.81 -2.54 8.06
N LYS A 212 -24.04 -2.40 7.53
CA LYS A 212 -25.05 -3.45 7.60
C LYS A 212 -24.77 -4.53 6.56
N ILE A 213 -24.78 -5.79 6.99
CA ILE A 213 -24.63 -6.95 6.11
C ILE A 213 -25.98 -7.57 5.69
N LYS A 214 -25.97 -8.34 4.61
CA LYS A 214 -27.06 -9.18 4.12
C LYS A 214 -26.53 -10.59 3.80
N ARG A 215 -27.40 -11.58 3.90
CA ARG A 215 -27.10 -12.95 3.46
C ARG A 215 -27.12 -13.04 1.93
N ILE A 216 -26.22 -13.82 1.37
CA ILE A 216 -26.17 -14.13 -0.08
C ILE A 216 -26.49 -15.58 -0.40
N ARG A 217 -26.72 -16.43 0.62
CA ARG A 217 -27.14 -17.83 0.46
C ARG A 217 -28.01 -18.31 1.63
N ASN A 218 -28.80 -19.35 1.36
CA ASN A 218 -29.61 -20.02 2.38
C ASN A 218 -28.73 -20.79 3.38
N GLN A 219 -29.25 -20.97 4.59
CA GLN A 219 -28.61 -21.82 5.59
C GLN A 219 -28.71 -23.28 5.17
N THR A 220 -27.67 -24.05 5.50
CA THR A 220 -27.61 -25.50 5.27
C THR A 220 -27.17 -26.20 6.54
N THR A 221 -27.76 -27.37 6.81
CA THR A 221 -27.29 -28.29 7.87
C THR A 221 -26.08 -29.11 7.42
N ARG A 222 -25.65 -28.95 6.15
CA ARG A 222 -24.54 -29.68 5.52
C ARG A 222 -23.50 -28.72 4.93
N PRO A 223 -22.81 -27.91 5.74
CA PRO A 223 -21.91 -26.84 5.25
C PRO A 223 -20.69 -27.34 4.45
N ILE A 224 -20.24 -28.59 4.67
CA ILE A 224 -19.04 -29.19 4.06
C ILE A 224 -19.32 -29.84 2.70
N ASN A 225 -20.58 -30.17 2.39
CA ASN A 225 -20.93 -30.95 1.20
C ASN A 225 -21.01 -30.11 -0.08
N ASP A 226 -20.92 -28.80 0.05
CA ASP A 226 -20.84 -27.89 -1.07
C ASP A 226 -19.36 -27.75 -1.43
N LYS A 227 -18.90 -28.43 -2.49
CA LYS A 227 -17.48 -28.44 -2.87
C LYS A 227 -16.97 -27.04 -3.25
N GLY A 228 -17.85 -26.18 -3.77
CA GLY A 228 -17.59 -24.75 -3.94
C GLY A 228 -17.44 -23.99 -2.61
N ASN A 229 -17.87 -24.58 -1.48
CA ASN A 229 -17.68 -24.01 -0.15
C ASN A 229 -16.28 -24.14 0.44
N LEU A 230 -15.47 -25.09 -0.05
CA LEU A 230 -14.18 -25.43 0.56
C LEU A 230 -13.00 -24.70 -0.10
N ASP A 231 -13.16 -24.19 -1.31
CA ASP A 231 -12.13 -23.41 -2.00
C ASP A 231 -12.22 -21.93 -1.60
N THR A 232 -11.46 -21.55 -0.58
CA THR A 232 -11.41 -20.18 -0.08
C THR A 232 -10.82 -19.21 -1.09
N LYS A 233 -9.85 -19.64 -1.90
CA LYS A 233 -9.25 -18.79 -2.94
C LYS A 233 -10.28 -18.51 -4.04
N ALA A 234 -10.96 -19.54 -4.54
CA ALA A 234 -12.00 -19.36 -5.55
C ALA A 234 -13.12 -18.44 -5.06
N LYS A 235 -13.54 -18.53 -3.78
CA LYS A 235 -14.57 -17.64 -3.24
C LYS A 235 -14.14 -16.18 -3.14
N ILE A 236 -12.91 -15.94 -2.71
CA ILE A 236 -12.37 -14.58 -2.63
C ILE A 236 -12.29 -14.01 -4.05
N SER A 237 -11.83 -14.79 -5.03
CA SER A 237 -11.69 -14.38 -6.44
C SER A 237 -12.99 -14.30 -7.25
N THR A 238 -14.19 -14.44 -6.66
CA THR A 238 -15.46 -14.31 -7.39
C THR A 238 -16.23 -13.06 -7.00
N THR A 239 -16.68 -12.31 -7.99
CA THR A 239 -17.74 -11.29 -7.86
C THR A 239 -19.10 -11.95 -8.05
N SER A 240 -20.07 -11.60 -7.19
CA SER A 240 -21.45 -12.14 -7.20
C SER A 240 -22.34 -11.30 -8.08
#